data_AF-A0A224Y4R5-F1
#
_entry.id   AF-A0A224Y4R5-F1
#
_cell.length_a   1.000
_cell.length_b   1.000
_cell.length_c   1.000
_cell.angle_alpha   90.00
_cell.angle_beta   90.00
_cell.angle_gamma   90.00
#
_symmetry.space_group_name_H-M   'P 1'
#
loop_
_entity.id
_entity.type
_entity.pdbx_description
1 polymer ?
#
loop_
_entity_poly.entity_id
_entity_poly.type
_entity_poly.pdbx_seq_one_letter_code
_entity_poly.pdbx_strand_id
1 'polypeptide(L)' 'MGFYLRTVSTRALWLVLNVQQCRQKATHPYNFEWLHVYIDGAALSANGGTGAGVYCRDFSFSSPIGVLATNFEGEVKAI' A
#
# COMPACT_ATOMS: atom_id res chain seq x y z
N MET A 1 -14.67 24.56 18.39
CA MET A 1 -13.74 24.02 19.41
C MET A 1 -14.05 22.54 19.60
N GLY A 2 -13.04 21.68 19.49
CA GLY A 2 -13.08 20.30 20.01
C GLY A 2 -13.40 19.20 18.99
N PHE A 3 -12.43 18.81 18.15
CA PHE A 3 -12.44 17.49 17.52
C PHE A 3 -11.49 16.56 18.30
N TYR A 4 -12.07 15.47 18.78
CA TYR A 4 -11.51 14.49 19.69
C TYR A 4 -10.40 13.68 19.00
N LEU A 5 -9.13 14.01 19.29
CA LEU A 5 -7.97 13.24 18.85
C LEU A 5 -7.91 11.93 19.66
N ARG A 6 -8.49 10.84 19.12
CA ARG A 6 -8.02 9.49 19.50
C ARG A 6 -6.75 9.22 18.70
N THR A 7 -5.65 9.06 19.42
CA THR A 7 -4.35 8.60 18.96
C THR A 7 -4.49 7.25 18.25
N VAL A 8 -4.68 7.29 16.93
CA VAL A 8 -4.44 6.14 16.06
C VAL A 8 -3.02 6.29 15.56
N SER A 9 -2.20 5.29 15.85
CA SER A 9 -0.82 5.13 15.38
C SER A 9 -0.56 5.85 14.06
N THR A 10 0.44 6.72 14.02
CA THR A 10 0.78 7.57 12.87
C THR A 10 0.89 6.81 11.55
N ARG A 11 1.16 5.49 11.57
CA ARG A 11 1.21 4.63 10.37
C ARG A 11 -0.18 4.25 9.82
N ALA A 12 -1.17 4.04 10.70
CA ALA A 12 -2.53 3.66 10.29
C ALA A 12 -3.28 4.86 9.71
N LEU A 13 -3.03 6.07 10.23
CA LEU A 13 -3.65 7.30 9.74
C LEU A 13 -3.23 7.59 8.28
N TRP A 14 -1.96 7.35 7.94
CA TRP A 14 -1.42 7.51 6.59
C TRP A 14 -2.04 6.53 5.58
N LEU A 15 -2.25 5.27 5.96
CA LEU A 15 -2.86 4.28 5.08
C LEU A 15 -4.35 4.63 4.80
N VAL A 16 -5.09 5.02 5.85
CA VAL A 16 -6.51 5.36 5.73
C VAL A 16 -6.72 6.62 4.87
N LEU A 17 -5.91 7.66 5.04
CA LEU A 17 -6.03 8.88 4.23
C LEU A 17 -5.81 8.62 2.73
N ASN A 18 -4.85 7.76 2.37
CA ASN A 18 -4.57 7.44 0.96
C ASN A 18 -5.63 6.52 0.32
N VAL A 19 -6.16 5.54 1.06
CA VAL A 19 -7.27 4.69 0.57
C VAL A 19 -8.53 5.54 0.30
N GLN A 20 -8.81 6.54 1.15
CA GLN A 20 -9.91 7.48 0.91
C GLN A 20 -9.69 8.31 -0.36
N GLN A 21 -8.44 8.69 -0.65
CA GLN A 21 -8.10 9.44 -1.86
C GLN A 21 -8.31 8.62 -3.15
N CYS A 22 -7.97 7.33 -3.15
CA CYS A 22 -8.28 6.42 -4.27
C CYS A 22 -9.78 6.27 -4.49
N ARG A 23 -10.56 6.20 -3.40
CA ARG A 23 -12.02 6.07 -3.46
C ARG A 23 -12.70 7.32 -4.03
N GLN A 24 -12.19 8.51 -3.74
CA GLN A 24 -12.78 9.77 -4.23
C GLN A 24 -12.57 10.00 -5.74
N LYS A 25 -11.50 9.45 -6.34
CA LYS A 25 -11.32 9.52 -7.81
C LYS A 25 -12.31 8.64 -8.59
N ALA A 26 -12.86 7.59 -7.98
CA ALA A 26 -13.79 6.67 -8.63
C ALA A 26 -15.24 7.21 -8.75
N THR A 27 -15.57 8.34 -8.12
CA THR A 27 -16.96 8.85 -8.03
C THR A 27 -17.37 9.86 -9.11
N HIS A 28 -16.52 10.19 -10.09
CA HIS A 28 -16.89 11.09 -11.19
C HIS A 28 -17.29 10.31 -12.46
N PRO A 29 -18.59 10.30 -12.85
CA PRO A 29 -19.13 9.36 -13.84
C PRO A 29 -18.81 9.67 -15.32
N TYR A 30 -18.02 10.70 -15.63
CA TYR A 30 -17.79 11.15 -17.02
C TYR A 30 -16.32 11.18 -17.46
N ASN A 31 -15.38 10.71 -16.63
CA ASN A 31 -13.99 10.51 -17.06
C ASN A 31 -13.35 9.45 -16.16
N PHE A 32 -13.62 8.17 -16.43
CA PHE A 32 -13.02 7.08 -15.68
C PHE A 32 -11.64 6.79 -16.28
N GLU A 33 -10.60 7.21 -15.58
CA GLU A 33 -9.25 6.74 -15.86
C GLU A 33 -9.03 5.48 -15.03
N TRP A 34 -8.58 4.39 -15.66
CA TRP A 34 -8.21 3.18 -14.94
C TRP A 34 -7.06 3.49 -13.98
N LEU A 35 -7.23 3.11 -12.72
CA LEU A 35 -6.12 3.19 -11.76
C LEU A 35 -5.18 2.02 -12.02
N HIS A 36 -4.03 2.31 -12.63
CA HIS A 36 -2.97 1.34 -12.81
C HIS A 36 -2.16 1.21 -11.51
N VAL A 37 -2.24 0.04 -10.88
CA VAL A 37 -1.46 -0.31 -9.69
C VAL A 37 -0.46 -1.39 -10.07
N TYR A 38 0.81 -1.11 -9.83
CA TYR A 38 1.94 -2.00 -10.03
C TYR A 38 2.35 -2.55 -8.68
N ILE A 39 2.40 -3.88 -8.57
CA ILE A 39 2.83 -4.57 -7.37
C ILE A 39 4.09 -5.36 -7.67
N ASP A 40 4.96 -5.50 -6.67
CA ASP A 40 6.17 -6.29 -6.78
C ASP A 40 6.56 -6.89 -5.42
N GLY A 41 7.15 -8.08 -5.47
CA GLY A 41 7.64 -8.83 -4.32
C GLY A 41 9.11 -9.19 -4.52
N ALA A 42 9.97 -8.76 -3.59
CA ALA A 42 11.42 -8.96 -3.72
C ALA A 42 12.02 -9.60 -2.47
N ALA A 43 12.81 -10.65 -2.66
CA ALA A 43 13.62 -11.33 -1.67
C ALA A 43 15.09 -11.19 -2.03
N LEU A 44 15.91 -10.83 -1.04
CA LEU A 44 17.35 -10.63 -1.22
C LEU A 44 18.12 -11.94 -1.42
N SER A 45 17.64 -13.04 -0.82
CA SER A 45 18.16 -14.39 -0.98
C SER A 45 17.17 -15.40 -0.38
N ALA A 46 17.39 -16.71 -0.57
CA ALA A 46 16.51 -17.76 -0.04
C ALA A 46 16.31 -17.68 1.49
N ASN A 47 17.33 -17.22 2.23
CA ASN A 47 17.25 -17.00 3.67
C ASN A 47 17.24 -15.51 4.04
N GLY A 48 17.18 -14.63 3.04
CA GLY A 48 17.31 -13.19 3.18
C GLY A 48 16.00 -12.53 3.60
N GLY A 49 16.07 -11.21 3.72
CA GLY A 49 14.88 -10.39 3.93
C GLY A 49 14.04 -10.29 2.65
N THR A 50 12.73 -10.26 2.84
CA THR A 50 11.73 -10.13 1.78
C THR A 50 10.84 -8.93 2.06
N GLY A 51 10.47 -8.24 0.99
CA GLY A 51 9.62 -7.06 1.02
C GLY A 51 8.56 -7.11 -0.08
N ALA A 52 7.53 -6.31 0.14
CA ALA A 52 6.45 -6.06 -0.80
C ALA A 52 6.41 -4.57 -1.14
N GLY A 53 6.17 -4.26 -2.41
CA GLY A 53 6.02 -2.90 -2.94
C GLY A 53 4.72 -2.74 -3.71
N VAL A 54 4.11 -1.58 -3.56
CA VAL A 54 2.94 -1.15 -4.36
C VAL A 54 3.22 0.24 -4.88
N TYR A 55 2.98 0.46 -6.16
CA TYR A 55 3.13 1.75 -6.82
C TYR A 55 1.92 2.05 -7.70
N CYS A 56 1.40 3.26 -7.62
CA CYS A 56 0.57 3.84 -8.66
C CYS A 56 0.95 5.31 -8.84
N ARG A 57 0.32 6.00 -9.80
CA ARG A 57 0.56 7.43 -10.03
C ARG A 57 0.39 8.31 -8.78
N ASP A 58 -0.52 7.94 -7.88
CA ASP A 58 -0.91 8.77 -6.74
C ASP A 58 -0.23 8.39 -5.42
N PHE A 59 0.27 7.16 -5.28
CA PHE A 59 0.87 6.68 -4.05
C PHE A 59 1.91 5.58 -4.28
N SER A 60 2.82 5.43 -3.32
CA SER A 60 3.73 4.30 -3.23
C SER A 60 3.81 3.79 -1.80
N PHE A 61 3.82 2.46 -1.66
CA PHE A 61 3.95 1.78 -0.38
C PHE A 61 5.04 0.72 -0.46
N SER A 62 5.72 0.52 0.66
CA SER A 62 6.61 -0.62 0.85
C SER A 62 6.40 -1.19 2.24
N SER A 63 6.44 -2.51 2.35
CA SER A 63 6.34 -3.22 3.62
C SER A 63 7.37 -4.34 3.68
N PRO A 64 8.17 -4.43 4.74
CA PRO A 64 8.94 -5.63 5.01
C PRO A 64 8.00 -6.78 5.38
N ILE A 65 8.33 -7.99 4.95
CA ILE A 65 7.62 -9.23 5.33
C ILE A 65 8.39 -9.95 6.43
N GLY A 66 9.71 -10.04 6.29
CA GLY A 66 10.58 -10.73 7.22
C GLY A 66 11.66 -11.55 6.51
N VAL A 67 12.30 -12.44 7.25
CA VAL A 67 13.30 -13.39 6.74
C VAL A 67 12.64 -14.73 6.40
N LEU A 68 13.32 -15.55 5.60
CA LEU A 68 12.84 -16.88 5.17
C LEU A 68 11.52 -16.82 4.38
N ALA A 69 11.21 -15.67 3.79
CA ALA A 69 10.05 -15.49 2.96
C ALA A 69 10.44 -15.46 1.47
N THR A 70 9.55 -15.90 0.61
CA THR A 70 9.77 -16.02 -0.85
C THR A 70 9.31 -14.75 -1.58
N ASN A 71 9.82 -14.53 -2.80
CA ASN A 71 9.30 -13.47 -3.68
C ASN A 71 7.78 -13.55 -3.83
N PHE A 72 7.24 -14.78 -3.89
CA PHE A 72 5.81 -15.03 -3.99
C PHE A 72 5.03 -14.51 -2.77
N GLU A 73 5.53 -14.71 -1.56
CA GLU A 73 4.93 -14.10 -0.36
C GLU A 73 5.02 -12.58 -0.39
N GLY A 74 6.10 -12.05 -0.99
CA GLY A 74 6.25 -10.66 -1.43
C GLY A 74 5.06 -10.16 -2.24
N GLU A 75 4.78 -10.82 -3.36
CA GLU A 75 3.71 -10.47 -4.29
C GLU A 75 2.33 -10.58 -3.63
N VAL A 76 2.07 -11.65 -2.88
CA VAL A 76 0.79 -11.87 -2.18
C VAL A 76 0.55 -10.79 -1.13
N LYS A 77 1.59 -10.33 -0.44
CA LYS A 77 1.47 -9.25 0.56
C LYS A 77 1.26 -7.87 -0.05
N ALA A 78 1.64 -7.69 -1.31
CA ALA A 78 1.47 -6.43 -2.03
C ALA A 78 0.01 -6.20 -2.48
N ILE A 79 -0.84 -7.23 -2.45
CA ILE A 79 -2.30 -7.18 -2.67
C ILE A 79 -3.01 -6.81 -1.35
#